data_AF-A0A8X6TMW0-F1
#
_entry.id   AF-A0A8X6TMW0-F1
#
_cell.length_a   1.000
_cell.length_b   1.000
_cell.length_c   1.000
_cell.angle_alpha   90.00
_cell.angle_beta   90.00
_cell.angle_gamma   90.00
#
_symmetry.space_group_name_H-M   'P 1'
#
loop_
_entity.id
_entity.type
_entity.pdbx_description
1 polymer ?
#
loop_
_entity_poly.entity_id
_entity_poly.type
_entity_poly.pdbx_seq_one_letter_code
_entity_poly.pdbx_strand_id
1 'polypeptide(L)'
;MKSFILCLCLPLLVLSLKSPEENFFKAHGLNTNCQGNTTFGSFSSCTITCFSLHHLPDQCNPLYQLGCKCKTGFIPLNQNFQNLRCVKRKDCSRFVPQHKRSS
;
A
#
# COMPACT_ATOMS: atom_id res chain seq x y z
N MET A 1 -44.29 -0.37 -35.82
CA MET A 1 -44.20 -0.13 -34.36
C MET A 1 -42.84 -0.66 -33.90
N LYS A 2 -41.82 0.20 -33.79
CA LYS A 2 -40.45 -0.18 -33.40
C LYS A 2 -40.26 0.21 -31.94
N SER A 3 -40.19 -0.80 -31.08
CA SER A 3 -39.99 -0.68 -29.64
C SER A 3 -38.58 -0.14 -29.36
N PHE A 4 -38.47 1.13 -28.98
CA PHE A 4 -37.24 1.83 -28.62
C PHE A 4 -37.31 2.32 -27.16
N ILE A 5 -37.81 1.47 -26.27
CA ILE A 5 -37.85 1.76 -24.85
C ILE A 5 -37.29 0.54 -24.14
N LEU A 6 -35.99 0.57 -23.82
CA LEU A 6 -35.37 -0.08 -22.64
C LEU A 6 -33.84 0.00 -22.74
N CYS A 7 -33.26 1.20 -22.79
CA CYS A 7 -31.80 1.31 -22.66
C CYS A 7 -31.31 2.64 -22.06
N LEU A 8 -32.15 3.30 -21.25
CA LEU A 8 -31.82 4.60 -20.65
C LEU A 8 -31.77 4.60 -19.11
N CYS A 9 -31.88 3.44 -18.46
CA CYS A 9 -31.81 3.34 -17.00
C CYS A 9 -30.41 2.96 -16.45
N LEU A 10 -29.38 2.87 -17.29
CA LEU A 10 -28.03 2.49 -16.84
C LEU A 10 -26.99 3.61 -16.59
N PRO A 11 -27.22 4.93 -16.78
CA PRO A 11 -26.17 5.90 -16.46
C PRO A 11 -26.19 6.38 -15.00
N LEU A 12 -27.22 6.07 -14.20
CA LEU A 12 -27.35 6.59 -12.82
C LEU A 12 -26.69 5.72 -11.74
N LEU A 13 -26.26 4.50 -12.05
CA LEU A 13 -25.62 3.60 -11.08
C LEU A 13 -24.08 3.71 -11.04
N VAL A 14 -23.51 4.70 -11.72
CA VAL A 14 -22.06 4.97 -11.74
C VAL A 14 -21.67 6.07 -10.73
N LEU A 15 -22.65 6.68 -10.05
CA LEU A 15 -22.39 7.65 -8.99
C LEU A 15 -21.97 6.94 -7.69
N SER A 16 -20.64 6.76 -7.59
CA SER A 16 -19.90 6.86 -6.33
C SER A 16 -19.89 5.63 -5.41
N LEU A 17 -19.30 4.53 -5.87
CA LEU A 17 -18.62 3.55 -4.99
C LEU A 17 -17.32 4.12 -4.39
N LYS A 18 -17.34 5.34 -3.83
CA LYS A 18 -16.32 5.68 -2.83
C LYS A 18 -16.71 4.91 -1.58
N SER A 19 -15.93 3.89 -1.25
CA SER A 19 -16.33 2.91 -0.23
C SER A 19 -16.62 3.64 1.09
N PRO A 20 -17.64 3.21 1.86
CA PRO A 20 -17.95 3.80 3.17
C PRO A 20 -16.76 3.78 4.14
N GLU A 21 -15.78 2.90 3.89
CA GLU A 21 -14.57 2.74 4.69
C GLU A 21 -13.58 3.90 4.53
N GLU A 22 -13.42 4.49 3.33
CA GLU A 22 -12.47 5.61 3.13
C GLU A 22 -12.85 6.84 3.97
N ASN A 23 -14.15 7.10 4.10
CA ASN A 23 -14.66 8.22 4.90
C ASN A 23 -14.47 7.99 6.40
N PHE A 24 -14.61 6.74 6.86
CA PHE A 24 -14.36 6.36 8.26
C PHE A 24 -12.88 6.60 8.63
N PHE A 25 -11.95 6.08 7.84
CA PHE A 25 -10.51 6.24 8.12
C PHE A 25 -10.07 7.70 8.09
N LYS A 26 -10.57 8.49 7.13
CA LYS A 26 -10.30 9.92 7.06
C LYS A 26 -10.82 10.68 8.28
N ALA A 27 -12.01 10.32 8.79
CA ALA A 27 -12.58 10.91 10.01
C ALA A 27 -11.75 10.59 11.27
N HIS A 28 -11.06 9.45 11.29
CA HIS A 28 -10.15 9.05 12.37
C HIS A 28 -8.69 9.46 12.13
N GLY A 29 -8.44 10.41 11.20
CA GLY A 29 -7.11 10.98 10.96
C GLY A 29 -6.14 10.08 10.19
N LEU A 30 -6.61 8.96 9.63
CA LEU A 30 -5.80 8.10 8.78
C LEU A 30 -5.85 8.60 7.34
N ASN A 31 -4.67 8.89 6.78
CA ASN A 31 -4.55 9.27 5.39
C ASN A 31 -4.69 8.04 4.48
N THR A 32 -5.82 7.94 3.78
CA THR A 32 -6.09 6.90 2.79
C THR A 32 -5.50 7.22 1.41
N ASN A 33 -5.06 8.45 1.18
CA ASN A 33 -4.48 8.89 -0.08
C ASN A 33 -2.98 8.58 -0.13
N CYS A 34 -2.67 7.37 -0.59
CA CYS A 34 -1.30 6.86 -0.71
C CYS A 34 -0.71 7.20 -2.08
N GLN A 35 0.48 7.82 -2.11
CA GLN A 35 1.12 8.30 -3.34
C GLN A 35 2.18 7.34 -3.90
N GLY A 36 2.43 7.44 -5.22
CA GLY A 36 3.48 6.67 -5.89
C GLY A 36 3.25 5.16 -5.90
N ASN A 37 4.23 4.39 -5.40
CA ASN A 37 4.20 2.92 -5.35
C ASN A 37 3.55 2.36 -4.07
N THR A 38 2.71 3.17 -3.40
CA THR A 38 1.99 2.78 -2.19
C THR A 38 0.49 2.64 -2.44
N THR A 39 -0.20 1.91 -1.56
CA THR A 39 -1.65 1.71 -1.56
C THR A 39 -2.14 1.67 -0.12
N PHE A 40 -3.38 2.08 0.15
CA PHE A 40 -3.95 1.96 1.49
C PHE A 40 -4.26 0.49 1.80
N GLY A 41 -4.02 0.07 3.04
CA GLY A 41 -4.40 -1.25 3.53
C GLY A 41 -3.69 -1.64 4.82
N SER A 42 -3.87 -2.89 5.24
CA SER A 42 -3.18 -3.43 6.41
C SER A 42 -1.72 -3.76 6.09
N PHE A 43 -0.82 -3.37 7.00
CA PHE A 43 0.60 -3.68 6.94
C PHE A 43 1.13 -4.10 8.33
N SER A 44 2.26 -4.81 8.34
CA SER A 44 2.97 -5.17 9.56
C SER A 44 4.45 -4.82 9.40
N SER A 45 5.07 -4.47 10.53
CA SER A 45 6.52 -4.24 10.62
C SER A 45 7.37 -5.49 10.36
N CYS A 46 6.75 -6.68 10.31
CA CYS A 46 7.39 -7.96 10.00
C CYS A 46 7.66 -8.19 8.50
N THR A 47 7.32 -7.22 7.64
CA THR A 47 7.60 -7.32 6.20
C THR A 47 9.09 -7.18 5.89
N ILE A 48 9.56 -7.94 4.91
CA ILE A 48 10.93 -7.81 4.36
C ILE A 48 11.09 -6.42 3.73
N THR A 49 12.16 -5.73 4.12
CA THR A 49 12.59 -4.45 3.55
C THR A 49 13.87 -4.65 2.72
N CYS A 50 14.29 -3.65 1.95
CA CYS A 50 15.61 -3.72 1.32
C CYS A 50 16.75 -3.88 2.34
N PHE A 51 16.66 -3.24 3.51
CA PHE A 51 17.68 -3.37 4.57
C PHE A 51 17.64 -4.72 5.30
N SER A 52 16.51 -5.42 5.27
CA SER A 52 16.30 -6.74 5.89
C SER A 52 16.14 -7.86 4.85
N LEU A 53 16.68 -7.65 3.64
CA LEU A 53 16.57 -8.62 2.54
C LEU A 53 17.18 -9.99 2.88
N HIS A 54 18.25 -9.98 3.67
CA HIS A 54 19.04 -11.16 4.03
C HIS A 54 18.79 -11.62 5.47
N HIS A 55 18.35 -10.71 6.35
CA HIS A 55 18.06 -10.99 7.75
C HIS A 55 16.71 -10.35 8.09
N LEU A 56 15.71 -11.17 8.40
CA LEU A 56 14.46 -10.64 8.94
C LEU A 56 14.77 -9.92 10.26
N PRO A 57 14.06 -8.83 10.57
CA PRO A 57 14.22 -8.16 11.85
C PRO A 57 13.87 -9.12 12.99
N ASP A 58 14.82 -9.35 13.91
CA ASP A 58 14.66 -10.24 15.08
C ASP A 58 13.48 -9.84 15.98
N GLN A 59 13.11 -8.56 15.93
CA GLN A 59 11.95 -8.02 16.62
C GLN A 59 11.07 -7.28 15.61
N CYS A 60 9.86 -7.80 15.42
CA CYS A 60 8.82 -7.11 14.68
C CYS A 60 7.50 -7.23 15.43
N ASN A 61 6.66 -6.21 15.32
CA ASN A 61 5.31 -6.25 15.86
C ASN A 61 4.40 -6.99 14.87
N PRO A 62 3.81 -8.15 15.25
CA PRO A 62 2.91 -8.90 14.39
C PRO A 62 1.54 -8.22 14.25
N LEU A 63 1.23 -7.22 15.09
CA LEU A 63 0.00 -6.46 14.98
C LEU A 63 -0.04 -5.71 13.64
N TYR A 64 -1.14 -5.91 12.91
CA TYR A 64 -1.39 -5.20 11.68
C TYR A 64 -1.84 -3.77 11.99
N GLN A 65 -1.21 -2.82 11.32
CA GLN A 65 -1.57 -1.42 11.31
C GLN A 65 -2.27 -1.08 10.00
N LEU A 66 -3.16 -0.11 10.02
CA LEU A 66 -3.83 0.43 8.82
C LEU A 66 -3.11 1.70 8.38
N GLY A 67 -2.82 1.79 7.08
CA GLY A 67 -2.17 2.96 6.50
C GLY A 67 -1.66 2.68 5.09
N CYS A 68 -0.71 3.48 4.63
CA CYS A 68 -0.08 3.26 3.35
C CYS A 68 0.94 2.12 3.43
N LYS A 69 0.81 1.16 2.50
CA LYS A 69 1.71 0.02 2.32
C LYS A 69 2.22 -0.03 0.90
N CYS A 70 3.25 -0.83 0.63
CA CYS A 70 3.73 -1.03 -0.74
C CYS A 70 2.71 -1.79 -1.59
N LYS A 71 2.57 -1.37 -2.86
CA LYS A 71 1.83 -2.12 -3.87
C LYS A 71 2.46 -3.51 -4.08
N THR A 72 1.66 -4.46 -4.55
CA THR A 72 2.15 -5.81 -4.90
C THR A 72 3.36 -5.73 -5.84
N GLY A 73 4.41 -6.50 -5.52
CA GLY A 73 5.67 -6.51 -6.28
C GLY A 73 6.68 -5.44 -5.86
N PHE A 74 6.32 -4.55 -4.92
CA PHE A 74 7.23 -3.60 -4.30
C PHE A 74 7.46 -3.95 -2.84
N ILE A 75 8.66 -3.65 -2.34
CA ILE A 75 9.02 -3.82 -0.93
C ILE A 75 9.44 -2.48 -0.34
N PRO A 76 9.20 -2.28 0.97
CA PRO A 76 9.68 -1.11 1.68
C PRO A 76 11.20 -1.02 1.62
N LEU A 77 11.72 0.20 1.49
CA LEU A 77 13.15 0.41 1.58
C LEU A 77 13.66 0.10 3.00
N ASN A 78 12.97 0.62 4.02
CA ASN A 78 13.26 0.47 5.45
C ASN A 78 11.97 0.24 6.26
N GLN A 79 12.08 0.09 7.59
CA GLN A 79 10.92 -0.09 8.49
C GLN A 79 10.19 1.22 8.86
N ASN A 80 10.56 2.36 8.27
CA ASN A 80 9.89 3.63 8.53
C ASN A 80 8.67 3.79 7.62
N PHE A 81 7.50 3.46 8.16
CA PHE A 81 6.23 3.54 7.44
C PHE A 81 5.64 4.96 7.33
N GLN A 82 6.18 5.95 8.05
CA GLN A 82 5.71 7.35 7.94
C GLN A 82 6.16 8.02 6.63
N ASN A 83 7.37 7.70 6.16
CA ASN A 83 7.89 8.14 4.86
C ASN A 83 8.19 6.92 3.99
N LEU A 84 7.14 6.13 3.76
CA LEU A 84 7.26 4.84 3.11
C LEU A 84 7.72 4.99 1.65
N ARG A 85 8.94 4.51 1.39
CA ARG A 85 9.49 4.39 0.03
C ARG A 85 9.44 2.93 -0.42
N CYS A 86 8.75 2.69 -1.52
CA CYS A 86 8.55 1.36 -2.08
C CYS A 86 9.29 1.21 -3.41
N VAL A 87 10.15 0.19 -3.49
CA VAL A 87 10.98 -0.11 -4.65
C VAL A 87 10.84 -1.57 -5.03
N LYS A 88 11.20 -1.94 -6.27
CA LYS A 88 11.28 -3.36 -6.64
C LYS A 88 12.47 -3.98 -5.94
N ARG A 89 12.36 -5.25 -5.54
CA ARG A 89 13.45 -5.99 -4.87
C ARG A 89 14.79 -5.89 -5.62
N LYS A 90 14.77 -5.95 -6.95
CA LYS A 90 15.96 -5.84 -7.81
C LYS A 90 16.68 -4.47 -7.71
N ASP A 91 15.96 -3.43 -7.33
CA ASP A 91 16.48 -2.06 -7.25
C ASP A 91 17.08 -1.74 -5.87
N CYS A 92 16.93 -2.62 -4.88
CA CYS A 92 17.44 -2.41 -3.51
C CYS A 92 18.94 -2.17 -3.45
N SER A 93 19.71 -2.76 -4.38
CA SER A 93 21.17 -2.58 -4.47
C SER A 93 21.61 -1.13 -4.68
N ARG A 94 20.73 -0.27 -5.19
CA ARG A 94 20.97 1.17 -5.38
C ARG A 94 20.84 1.99 -4.09
N PHE A 95 20.19 1.43 -3.07
CA PHE A 95 19.78 2.17 -1.88
C PHE A 95 20.37 1.62 -0.58
N VAL A 96 20.87 0.38 -0.59
CA VAL A 96 21.48 -0.27 0.59
C VAL A 96 23.01 -0.23 0.45
N PRO A 97 23.75 0.45 1.37
CA PRO A 97 25.21 0.45 1.37
C PRO A 97 25.75 -0.97 1.52
N GLN A 98 26.81 -1.30 0.77
CA GLN A 98 27.33 -2.68 0.70
C GLN A 98 27.83 -3.24 2.05
N HIS A 99 28.17 -2.39 3.01
CA HIS A 99 28.66 -2.81 4.33
C HIS A 99 27.61 -3.45 5.25
N LYS A 100 26.31 -3.37 4.92
CA LYS A 100 25.23 -4.03 5.70
C LYS A 100 24.77 -5.38 5.11
N ARG A 101 25.49 -5.93 4.13
CA ARG A 101 25.09 -7.17 3.43
C ARG A 101 25.59 -8.47 4.06
N SER A 102 26.48 -8.41 5.05
CA SER A 102 27.25 -9.59 5.53
C SER A 102 27.30 -9.77 7.05
N SER A 103 26.39 -9.18 7.82
CA SER A 103 26.31 -9.46 9.26
C SER A 103 24.98 -10.08 9.63
#